data_AF-A0A537QVY6-F1
#
_entry.id   AF-A0A537QVY6-F1
#
_cell.length_a   1.000
_cell.length_b   1.000
_cell.length_c   1.000
_cell.angle_alpha   90.00
_cell.angle_beta   90.00
_cell.angle_gamma   90.00
#
_symmetry.space_group_name_H-M   'P 1'
#
loop_
_entity.id
_entity.type
_entity.pdbx_description
1 polymer ?
#
loop_
_entity_poly.entity_id
_entity_poly.type
_entity_poly.pdbx_seq_one_letter_code
_entity_poly.pdbx_strand_id
1 'polypeptide(L)'
;LPLKMRFKRSKIYLSVIPIVAVGVMIGFIGAVMGIGGAFILVPIMIYLLRVPTSTVIGTSMVLTLVTMLFATMLHAVTNHLVDAVLALILMVGGVTGAQFGARAGQKIRGEHLRLLLGLLILAVGIRFAVELGLRPDDLFTIRETGGGG
;
A
#
# COMPACT_ATOMS: atom_id res chain seq x y z
N LEU A 1 29.83 23.04 1.05
CA LEU A 1 28.57 22.37 0.63
C LEU A 1 28.74 20.85 0.82
N PRO A 2 28.45 20.32 2.02
CA PRO A 2 28.80 18.94 2.36
C PRO A 2 27.74 17.96 1.84
N LEU A 3 28.17 16.77 1.39
CA LEU A 3 27.38 15.68 0.78
C LEU A 3 26.98 15.84 -0.70
N LYS A 4 27.96 16.03 -1.58
CA LYS A 4 27.84 15.66 -3.00
C LYS A 4 27.99 14.14 -3.16
N MET A 5 26.91 13.41 -3.40
CA MET A 5 26.98 12.04 -3.91
C MET A 5 26.72 12.03 -5.42
N ARG A 6 27.68 11.49 -6.18
CA ARG A 6 27.67 11.47 -7.64
C ARG A 6 26.81 10.29 -8.13
N PHE A 7 25.53 10.54 -8.40
CA PHE A 7 24.70 9.59 -9.15
C PHE A 7 25.15 9.58 -10.62
N LYS A 8 25.99 8.59 -10.99
CA LYS A 8 26.59 8.42 -12.32
C LYS A 8 25.59 8.36 -13.50
N ARG A 9 24.29 8.20 -13.24
CA ARG A 9 23.27 7.97 -14.29
C ARG A 9 22.34 9.15 -14.59
N SER A 10 22.17 10.14 -13.71
CA SER A 10 21.06 11.11 -13.85
C SER A 10 21.44 12.57 -14.06
N LYS A 11 22.73 12.95 -14.11
CA LYS A 11 23.20 14.33 -14.45
C LYS A 11 22.35 15.46 -13.80
N ILE A 12 21.88 15.30 -12.56
CA ILE A 12 21.21 16.37 -11.80
C ILE A 12 21.89 16.49 -10.44
N TYR A 13 22.27 17.72 -10.11
CA TYR A 13 22.85 18.10 -8.82
C TYR A 13 21.71 18.32 -7.82
N LEU A 14 21.24 17.25 -7.17
CA LEU A 14 20.23 17.37 -6.11
C LEU A 14 20.86 17.01 -4.76
N SER A 15 20.67 17.87 -3.77
CA SER A 15 21.04 17.57 -2.38
C SER A 15 20.30 16.30 -1.92
N VAL A 16 20.97 15.44 -1.17
CA VAL A 16 20.39 14.21 -0.61
C VAL A 16 19.21 14.52 0.33
N ILE A 17 19.24 15.69 0.95
CA ILE A 17 18.26 16.19 1.93
C ILE A 17 16.81 16.18 1.40
N PRO A 18 16.46 16.82 0.27
CA PRO A 18 15.10 16.78 -0.29
C PRO A 18 14.64 15.37 -0.69
N ILE A 19 15.54 14.50 -1.16
CA ILE A 19 15.19 13.11 -1.53
C ILE A 19 14.80 12.32 -0.29
N VAL A 20 15.57 12.46 0.79
CA VAL A 20 15.28 11.80 2.07
C VAL A 20 13.99 12.35 2.68
N ALA A 21 13.78 13.68 2.67
CA ALA A 21 12.55 14.28 3.20
C ALA A 21 11.29 13.79 2.48
N VAL A 22 11.32 13.72 1.14
CA VAL A 22 10.22 13.18 0.33
C VAL A 22 10.04 11.68 0.59
N GLY A 23 11.13 10.92 0.69
CA GLY A 23 11.08 9.49 1.04
C GLY A 23 10.46 9.22 2.41
N VAL A 24 10.78 10.03 3.43
CA VAL A 24 10.21 9.94 4.78
C VAL A 24 8.73 10.27 4.78
N MET A 25 8.31 11.35 4.11
CA MET A 25 6.90 11.72 3.97
C MET A 25 6.08 10.60 3.30
N ILE A 26 6.60 10.03 2.20
CA ILE A 26 5.94 8.96 1.47
C ILE A 26 5.91 7.68 2.29
N GLY A 27 6.99 7.35 2.99
CA GLY A 27 7.07 6.21 3.90
C GLY A 27 6.05 6.33 5.03
N PHE A 28 5.90 7.52 5.61
CA PHE A 28 4.91 7.80 6.66
C PHE A 28 3.48 7.63 6.13
N ILE A 29 3.13 8.28 5.01
CA ILE A 29 1.81 8.16 4.39
C ILE A 29 1.53 6.69 4.03
N GLY A 30 2.51 6.01 3.43
CA GLY A 30 2.40 4.62 3.03
C GLY A 30 2.23 3.64 4.20
N ALA A 31 2.85 3.94 5.34
CA ALA A 31 2.71 3.18 6.58
C ALA A 31 1.33 3.39 7.21
N VAL A 32 0.84 4.63 7.28
CA VAL A 32 -0.51 4.95 7.78
C VAL A 32 -1.59 4.31 6.91
N MET A 33 -1.42 4.34 5.59
CA MET A 33 -2.38 3.77 4.66
C MET A 33 -2.33 2.23 4.64
N GLY A 34 -1.28 1.60 5.18
CA GLY A 34 -1.12 0.15 5.16
C GLY A 34 -0.88 -0.45 3.77
N ILE A 35 -0.45 0.36 2.78
CA ILE A 35 -0.21 -0.07 1.38
C ILE A 35 1.31 -0.18 1.08
N GLY A 36 2.18 0.22 2.01
CA GLY A 36 3.62 -0.03 1.94
C GLY A 36 4.40 1.01 1.13
N GLY A 37 3.79 2.16 0.82
CA GLY A 37 4.44 3.36 0.25
C GLY A 37 5.02 3.22 -1.16
N ALA A 38 5.16 1.99 -1.68
CA ALA A 38 5.79 1.68 -2.95
C ALA A 38 5.01 2.26 -4.15
N PHE A 39 3.69 2.38 -4.06
CA PHE A 39 2.86 2.96 -5.11
C PHE A 39 3.28 4.39 -5.50
N ILE A 40 3.74 5.19 -4.53
CA ILE A 40 4.22 6.56 -4.76
C ILE A 40 5.73 6.57 -5.07
N LEU A 41 6.51 5.66 -4.48
CA LEU A 41 7.95 5.56 -4.72
C LEU A 41 8.29 5.16 -6.16
N VAL A 42 7.54 4.22 -6.74
CA VAL A 42 7.77 3.70 -8.10
C VAL A 42 7.78 4.82 -9.18
N PRO A 43 6.74 5.67 -9.30
CA PRO A 43 6.76 6.77 -10.27
C PRO A 43 7.86 7.79 -9.99
N ILE A 44 8.22 8.05 -8.73
CA ILE A 44 9.32 8.97 -8.41
C ILE A 44 10.66 8.40 -8.88
N MET A 45 10.94 7.12 -8.63
CA MET A 45 12.18 6.50 -9.07
C MET A 45 12.30 6.44 -10.60
N ILE A 46 11.17 6.20 -11.30
CA ILE A 46 11.14 6.13 -12.77
C ILE A 46 11.21 7.52 -13.38
N TYR A 47 10.32 8.44 -13.01
CA TYR A 47 10.18 9.74 -13.67
C TYR A 47 11.20 10.78 -13.17
N LEU A 48 11.49 10.82 -11.87
CA LEU A 48 12.38 11.84 -11.30
C LEU A 48 13.84 11.37 -11.32
N LEU A 49 14.10 10.13 -10.86
CA LEU A 49 15.48 9.61 -10.76
C LEU A 49 15.94 8.89 -12.04
N ARG A 50 15.05 8.63 -13.01
CA ARG A 50 15.35 7.92 -14.27
C ARG A 50 16.03 6.57 -14.07
N VAL A 51 15.66 5.85 -13.01
CA VAL A 51 16.17 4.51 -12.73
C VAL A 51 15.48 3.51 -13.67
N PRO A 52 16.19 2.50 -14.20
CA PRO A 52 15.59 1.47 -15.04
C PRO A 52 14.40 0.79 -14.35
N THR A 53 13.29 0.63 -15.08
CA THR A 53 12.03 0.09 -14.57
C THR A 53 12.18 -1.31 -13.97
N SER A 54 13.03 -2.16 -14.56
CA SER A 54 13.30 -3.51 -14.06
C SER A 54 13.88 -3.52 -12.65
N THR A 55 14.78 -2.58 -12.33
CA THR A 55 15.35 -2.45 -11.00
C THR A 55 14.33 -1.88 -10.01
N VAL A 56 13.57 -0.87 -10.41
CA VAL A 56 12.56 -0.22 -9.54
C VAL A 56 11.49 -1.21 -9.09
N ILE A 57 10.98 -2.04 -10.00
CA ILE A 57 9.95 -3.04 -9.68
C ILE A 57 10.47 -3.99 -8.60
N GLY A 58 11.67 -4.56 -8.78
CA GLY A 58 12.29 -5.46 -7.80
C GLY A 58 12.52 -4.79 -6.44
N THR A 59 13.09 -3.59 -6.42
CA THR A 59 13.35 -2.85 -5.17
C THR A 59 12.05 -2.50 -4.44
N SER A 60 11.01 -2.08 -5.17
CA SER A 60 9.72 -1.72 -4.58
C SER A 60 8.99 -2.91 -3.95
N MET A 61 9.14 -4.10 -4.52
CA MET A 61 8.53 -5.32 -4.00
C MET A 61 9.18 -5.74 -2.68
N VAL A 62 10.52 -5.68 -2.60
CA VAL A 62 11.27 -5.94 -1.36
C VAL A 62 10.93 -4.90 -0.29
N LEU A 63 10.85 -3.61 -0.66
CA LEU A 63 10.45 -2.56 0.27
C LEU A 63 9.05 -2.80 0.84
N THR A 64 8.09 -3.14 -0.02
CA THR A 64 6.71 -3.43 0.40
C THR A 64 6.70 -4.63 1.34
N LEU A 65 7.43 -5.70 1.04
CA LEU A 65 7.54 -6.87 1.91
C LEU A 65 8.06 -6.49 3.31
N VAL A 66 9.17 -5.76 3.38
CA VAL A 66 9.78 -5.37 4.66
C VAL A 66 8.86 -4.45 5.45
N THR A 67 8.29 -3.43 4.81
CA THR A 67 7.37 -2.48 5.48
C THR A 67 6.10 -3.17 5.99
N MET A 68 5.53 -4.09 5.22
CA MET A 68 4.36 -4.88 5.63
C MET A 68 4.65 -5.83 6.76
N LEU A 69 5.82 -6.46 6.78
CA LEU A 69 6.24 -7.33 7.89
C LEU A 69 6.35 -6.52 9.18
N PHE A 70 7.02 -5.37 9.15
CA PHE A 70 7.10 -4.49 10.32
C PHE A 70 5.74 -3.94 10.73
N ALA A 71 4.91 -3.50 9.79
CA ALA A 71 3.57 -3.01 10.09
C ALA A 71 2.71 -4.10 10.74
N THR A 72 2.70 -5.31 10.19
CA THR A 72 1.99 -6.47 10.75
C THR A 72 2.52 -6.84 12.13
N MET A 73 3.85 -6.87 12.33
CA MET A 73 4.46 -7.17 13.62
C MET A 73 4.10 -6.13 14.67
N LEU A 74 4.17 -4.84 14.33
CA LEU A 74 3.78 -3.75 15.22
C LEU A 74 2.30 -3.85 15.61
N HIS A 75 1.40 -4.13 14.65
CA HIS A 75 -0.03 -4.32 14.92
C HIS A 75 -0.29 -5.57 15.78
N ALA A 76 0.44 -6.67 15.55
CA ALA A 76 0.32 -7.90 16.33
C ALA A 76 0.71 -7.69 17.80
N VAL A 77 1.77 -6.92 18.05
CA VAL A 77 2.26 -6.64 19.41
C VAL A 77 1.40 -5.60 20.12
N THR A 78 0.90 -4.57 19.41
CA THR A 78 0.16 -3.46 20.04
C THR A 78 -1.32 -3.73 20.25
N ASN A 79 -1.99 -4.43 19.31
CA ASN A 79 -3.44 -4.58 19.37
C ASN A 79 -3.89 -5.91 19.99
N HIS A 80 -3.03 -6.93 20.12
CA HIS A 80 -3.36 -8.28 20.64
C HIS A 80 -4.62 -8.97 20.03
N LEU A 81 -5.24 -8.36 19.02
CA LEU A 81 -6.47 -8.77 18.33
C LEU A 81 -6.16 -9.33 16.93
N VAL A 82 -4.91 -9.68 16.66
CA VAL A 82 -4.56 -10.34 15.40
C VAL A 82 -5.04 -11.78 15.48
N ASP A 83 -6.23 -12.00 14.92
CA ASP A 83 -6.75 -13.33 14.67
C ASP A 83 -5.85 -14.00 13.61
N ALA A 84 -4.98 -14.89 14.08
CA ALA A 84 -4.08 -15.66 13.23
C ALA A 84 -4.83 -16.49 12.19
N VAL A 85 -6.08 -16.91 12.48
CA VAL A 85 -6.91 -17.66 11.54
C VAL A 85 -7.39 -16.75 10.41
N LEU A 86 -7.92 -15.56 10.75
CA LEU A 86 -8.32 -14.58 9.74
C LEU A 86 -7.13 -14.14 8.88
N ALA A 87 -5.98 -13.87 9.50
CA ALA A 87 -4.75 -13.52 8.80
C ALA A 87 -4.31 -14.62 7.82
N LEU A 88 -4.39 -15.88 8.23
CA LEU A 88 -4.06 -17.02 7.37
C LEU A 88 -5.03 -17.15 6.19
N ILE A 89 -6.34 -17.02 6.45
CA ILE A 89 -7.37 -17.08 5.40
C ILE A 89 -7.15 -15.96 4.37
N LEU A 90 -6.91 -14.73 4.84
CA LEU A 90 -6.63 -13.58 3.98
C LEU A 90 -5.32 -13.75 3.22
N MET A 91 -4.28 -14.30 3.84
CA MET A 91 -3.00 -14.58 3.17
C MET A 91 -3.18 -15.60 2.04
N VAL A 92 -3.84 -16.73 2.31
CA VAL A 92 -4.05 -17.78 1.31
C VAL A 92 -4.95 -17.27 0.18
N GLY A 93 -6.08 -16.64 0.51
CA GLY A 93 -7.00 -16.08 -0.48
C GLY A 93 -6.36 -14.96 -1.31
N GLY A 94 -5.61 -14.06 -0.67
CA GLY A 94 -4.92 -12.96 -1.32
C GLY A 94 -3.80 -13.43 -2.25
N VAL A 95 -2.94 -14.34 -1.79
CA VAL A 95 -1.83 -14.86 -2.61
C VAL A 95 -2.35 -15.67 -3.79
N THR A 96 -3.30 -16.58 -3.57
CA THR A 96 -3.87 -17.39 -4.66
C THR A 96 -4.64 -16.53 -5.66
N GLY A 97 -5.45 -15.59 -5.16
CA GLY A 97 -6.19 -14.62 -5.97
C GLY A 97 -5.29 -13.71 -6.80
N ALA A 98 -4.22 -13.16 -6.21
CA ALA A 98 -3.28 -12.31 -6.93
C ALA A 98 -2.54 -13.06 -8.04
N GLN A 99 -2.09 -14.29 -7.76
CA GLN A 99 -1.38 -15.11 -8.76
C GLN A 99 -2.30 -15.53 -9.90
N PHE A 100 -3.53 -15.95 -9.60
CA PHE A 100 -4.52 -16.31 -10.61
C PHE A 100 -4.96 -15.08 -11.43
N GLY A 101 -5.23 -13.96 -10.74
CA GLY A 101 -5.62 -12.69 -11.37
C GLY A 101 -4.53 -12.15 -12.30
N ALA A 102 -3.25 -12.23 -11.91
CA ALA A 102 -2.14 -11.84 -12.77
C ALA A 102 -2.08 -12.71 -14.04
N ARG A 103 -2.22 -14.04 -13.91
CA ARG A 103 -2.22 -14.97 -15.05
C ARG A 103 -3.42 -14.76 -15.97
N ALA A 104 -4.61 -14.62 -15.40
CA ALA A 104 -5.84 -14.39 -16.16
C ALA A 104 -5.80 -13.03 -16.87
N GLY A 105 -5.32 -11.99 -16.19
CA GLY A 105 -5.18 -10.63 -16.75
C GLY A 105 -4.23 -10.56 -17.94
N GLN A 106 -3.16 -11.36 -17.97
CA GLN A 106 -2.25 -11.46 -19.12
C GLN A 106 -2.90 -12.08 -20.37
N LYS A 107 -3.99 -12.86 -20.19
CA LYS A 107 -4.72 -13.49 -21.30
C LYS A 107 -5.80 -12.60 -21.91
N ILE A 108 -6.22 -11.55 -21.20
CA ILE A 108 -7.30 -10.64 -21.60
C ILE A 108 -6.71 -9.42 -22.34
N ARG A 109 -7.39 -8.94 -23.40
CA ARG A 109 -7.01 -7.68 -24.07
C ARG A 109 -7.04 -6.50 -23.10
N GLY A 110 -6.05 -5.61 -23.19
CA GLY A 110 -5.89 -4.49 -22.26
C GLY A 110 -7.11 -3.56 -22.14
N GLU A 111 -7.90 -3.41 -23.21
CA GLU A 111 -9.16 -2.66 -23.20
C GLU A 111 -10.21 -3.26 -22.28
N HIS A 112 -10.45 -4.58 -22.39
CA HIS A 112 -11.39 -5.28 -21.51
C HIS A 112 -10.91 -5.32 -20.07
N LEU A 113 -9.59 -5.48 -19.84
CA LEU A 113 -9.02 -5.42 -18.51
C LEU A 113 -9.23 -4.05 -17.85
N ARG A 114 -9.04 -2.96 -18.61
CA ARG A 114 -9.27 -1.60 -18.13
C ARG A 114 -10.75 -1.36 -17.83
N LEU A 115 -11.66 -1.86 -18.66
CA LEU A 115 -13.10 -1.77 -18.44
C LEU A 115 -13.51 -2.54 -17.18
N LEU A 116 -13.02 -3.77 -17.00
CA LEU A 116 -13.26 -4.58 -15.80
C LEU A 116 -12.76 -3.90 -14.53
N LEU A 117 -11.55 -3.33 -14.57
CA LEU A 117 -11.00 -2.56 -13.45
C LEU A 117 -11.87 -1.34 -13.12
N GLY A 118 -12.29 -0.59 -14.15
CA GLY A 118 -13.16 0.57 -13.99
C GLY A 118 -14.52 0.19 -13.38
N LEU A 119 -15.14 -0.89 -13.85
CA LEU A 119 -16.39 -1.41 -13.31
C LEU A 119 -16.25 -1.83 -11.84
N LEU A 120 -15.16 -2.51 -11.50
CA LEU A 120 -14.89 -2.94 -10.13
C LEU A 120 -14.74 -1.72 -9.19
N ILE A 121 -13.97 -0.71 -9.58
CA ILE A 121 -13.79 0.51 -8.79
C ILE A 121 -15.14 1.24 -8.64
N LEU A 122 -15.93 1.33 -9.70
CA LEU A 122 -17.24 1.96 -9.67
C LEU A 122 -18.20 1.22 -8.71
N ALA A 123 -18.22 -0.10 -8.75
CA ALA A 123 -19.04 -0.91 -7.86
C ALA A 123 -18.65 -0.71 -6.38
N VAL A 124 -17.35 -0.66 -6.09
CA VAL A 124 -16.85 -0.35 -4.73
C VAL A 124 -17.27 1.07 -4.32
N GLY A 125 -17.12 2.06 -5.19
CA GLY A 125 -17.53 3.44 -4.93
C GLY A 125 -19.03 3.56 -4.63
N ILE A 126 -19.88 2.86 -5.40
CA ILE A 126 -21.33 2.82 -5.16
C ILE A 126 -21.62 2.15 -3.81
N ARG A 127 -20.96 1.03 -3.48
CA ARG A 127 -21.12 0.37 -2.17
C ARG A 127 -20.84 1.34 -1.04
N PHE A 128 -19.72 2.07 -1.10
CA PHE A 128 -19.39 3.08 -0.09
C PHE A 128 -20.41 4.23 -0.04
N ALA A 129 -20.88 4.72 -1.19
CA ALA A 129 -21.89 5.78 -1.25
C ALA A 129 -23.24 5.34 -0.64
N VAL A 130 -23.63 4.10 -0.87
CA VAL A 130 -24.83 3.48 -0.28
C VAL A 130 -24.66 3.28 1.23
N GLU A 131 -23.52 2.77 1.67
CA GLU A 131 -23.18 2.57 3.08
C GLU A 131 -23.23 3.91 3.84
N LEU A 132 -22.70 4.98 3.23
CA LEU A 132 -22.75 6.32 3.80
C LEU A 132 -24.15 6.96 3.77
N GLY A 133 -24.99 6.58 2.82
CA GLY A 133 -26.31 7.18 2.61
C GLY A 133 -27.48 6.48 3.31
N LEU A 134 -27.39 5.18 3.58
CA LEU A 134 -28.54 4.38 4.03
C LEU A 134 -28.42 3.74 5.43
N ARG A 135 -27.25 3.73 6.11
CA ARG A 135 -27.15 3.20 7.48
C ARG A 135 -26.00 3.80 8.31
N PRO A 136 -26.29 4.58 9.37
CA PRO A 136 -25.42 4.64 10.53
C PRO A 136 -25.71 3.39 11.38
N ASP A 137 -24.96 2.30 11.18
CA ASP A 137 -25.09 1.05 11.97
C ASP A 137 -24.24 1.06 13.26
N ASP A 138 -23.58 2.18 13.61
CA ASP A 138 -22.88 2.30 14.90
C ASP A 138 -23.79 2.93 15.96
N LEU A 139 -24.53 2.06 16.66
CA LEU A 139 -24.85 2.32 18.06
C LEU A 139 -23.52 2.52 18.78
N PHE A 140 -23.21 3.79 19.11
CA PHE A 140 -22.15 4.18 20.02
C PHE A 140 -22.03 3.14 21.13
N THR A 141 -21.03 2.27 21.03
CA THR A 141 -20.67 1.40 22.14
C THR A 141 -19.93 2.33 23.10
N ILE A 142 -20.71 3.10 23.86
CA ILE A 142 -20.25 3.68 25.11
C ILE A 142 -19.83 2.46 25.90
N ARG A 143 -18.51 2.24 25.94
CA ARG A 143 -17.87 1.31 26.84
C ARG A 143 -18.32 1.77 28.21
N GLU A 144 -19.36 1.16 28.76
CA GLU A 144 -19.74 1.34 30.16
C GLU A 144 -18.46 1.05 30.94
N THR A 145 -17.88 2.12 31.44
CA THR A 145 -16.83 2.04 32.44
C THR A 145 -17.57 1.57 33.67
N GLY A 146 -17.76 0.25 33.77
CA GLY A 146 -18.30 -0.42 34.94
C GLY A 146 -17.35 -0.19 36.09
N GLY A 147 -17.53 0.94 36.78
CA GLY A 147 -17.17 1.05 38.18
C GLY A 147 -18.12 0.17 38.97
N GLY A 148 -17.55 -0.65 39.85
CA GLY A 148 -18.33 -1.41 40.83
C GLY A 148 -17.53 -2.50 41.50
N GLY A 149 -17.01 -2.18 42.69
CA GLY A 149 -16.78 -3.13 43.79
C GLY A 149 -15.53 -3.99 43.73
#